data_AF-A0A952RJQ4-F1
#
_entry.id   AF-A0A952RJQ4-F1
#
_cell.length_a   1.000
_cell.length_b   1.000
_cell.length_c   1.000
_cell.angle_alpha   90.00
_cell.angle_beta   90.00
_cell.angle_gamma   90.00
#
_symmetry.space_group_name_H-M   'P 1'
#
loop_
_entity.id
_entity.type
_entity.pdbx_description
1 polymer ?
#
loop_
_entity_poly.entity_id
_entity_poly.type
_entity_poly.pdbx_seq_one_letter_code
_entity_poly.pdbx_strand_id
1 'polypeptide(L)'
;MSRMRFVGVGLLLAGACGGGDGSAKGAGDGGGLLPDGGSVGPGGGNDGSGGGDGPGDPSFTPVYGRFGVPATTFTLPRPAGDAPAISIPDVQAKHPEVDWGTLDRLYIPAGAYRSILIGGLPDRTAARPLVITNLGGQVKVGGLAANHVVVLQGGKNWILTGRYDPTSKTGDAGFRGHLEGAFAHSSGTYGIFIDDAFSKTGLSGVAIGAKATGFEVEAIEVARVEFAGIVAKTDNDGSATMHDVRLHDVYIHDVGSEGIYFGSTQAQPQHAFEGLHVYDNRILRTGTEALQVGQLGAGCEIDHNVLGPGAIRWRSAFAQYQDGNVQYGQRYGSSSFHHNVVVGAGDLFVELFPQRVDGDARAATDKVSFTDNYFADSSSSGVFTHAGTNGATIEFARNTFAGFRFDYAEVYPTASPPAGIFAIGNGTANPHLLADNVTDGPYPFFAYSPPAIATLTNNTKATVPRVVFRDFMNARIDEDYRRVEWWTDRATLAPGQPAVTYERGAFVMHLGVLYEATADNTNRKPDESPDVWKALPAPADDTRLAATSPHADRGLRWPPPR
;
A
#
# COMPACT_ATOMS: atom_id res chain seq x y z
N MET A 1 -21.36 5.75 -44.20
CA MET A 1 -21.45 4.36 -43.70
C MET A 1 -20.09 3.97 -43.13
N SER A 2 -20.09 3.59 -41.85
CA SER A 2 -19.05 2.94 -41.03
C SER A 2 -17.59 3.43 -41.10
N ARG A 3 -17.17 4.20 -40.08
CA ARG A 3 -15.77 4.31 -39.66
C ARG A 3 -15.62 3.61 -38.31
N MET A 4 -14.81 2.55 -38.31
CA MET A 4 -14.39 1.74 -37.17
C MET A 4 -13.53 2.61 -36.23
N ARG A 5 -13.90 2.68 -34.95
CA ARG A 5 -13.10 3.32 -33.88
C ARG A 5 -12.16 2.28 -33.29
N PHE A 6 -10.86 2.54 -33.34
CA PHE A 6 -9.86 1.83 -32.53
C PHE A 6 -9.82 2.45 -31.13
N VAL A 7 -10.01 1.61 -30.11
CA VAL A 7 -9.82 1.95 -28.70
C VAL A 7 -8.33 1.71 -28.38
N GLY A 8 -7.61 2.79 -28.07
CA GLY A 8 -6.21 2.75 -27.68
C GLY A 8 -6.06 2.39 -26.21
N VAL A 9 -5.33 1.31 -25.92
CA VAL A 9 -4.86 0.93 -24.59
C VAL A 9 -3.69 1.85 -24.24
N GLY A 10 -3.91 2.78 -23.30
CA GLY A 10 -2.89 3.69 -22.80
C GLY A 10 -1.94 2.97 -21.84
N LEU A 11 -0.66 2.95 -22.20
CA LEU A 11 0.44 2.51 -21.36
C LEU A 11 0.70 3.58 -20.29
N LEU A 12 0.59 3.20 -19.01
CA LEU A 12 0.86 4.07 -17.85
C LEU A 12 2.38 4.31 -17.71
N LEU A 13 2.81 5.55 -17.94
CA LEU A 13 4.09 6.08 -17.47
C LEU A 13 3.75 7.14 -16.42
N ALA A 14 4.07 6.88 -15.16
CA ALA A 14 3.96 7.85 -14.09
C ALA A 14 5.09 8.87 -14.21
N GLY A 15 4.76 10.13 -14.51
CA GLY A 15 5.70 11.24 -14.46
C GLY A 15 5.66 11.90 -13.09
N ALA A 16 6.74 11.83 -12.32
CA ALA A 16 6.88 12.62 -11.09
C ALA A 16 7.22 14.07 -11.47
N CYS A 17 6.42 15.04 -11.01
CA CYS A 17 6.70 16.46 -11.20
C CYS A 17 7.44 17.02 -9.99
N GLY A 18 8.74 17.29 -10.17
CA GLY A 18 9.50 18.21 -9.32
C GLY A 18 9.18 19.67 -9.67
N GLY A 19 9.04 20.51 -8.64
CA GLY A 19 8.84 21.95 -8.77
C GLY A 19 10.01 22.62 -9.51
N GLY A 20 9.67 23.49 -10.46
CA GLY A 20 10.65 24.23 -11.25
C GLY A 20 10.95 25.61 -10.65
N ASP A 21 12.24 25.89 -10.51
CA ASP A 21 12.81 27.22 -10.73
C ASP A 21 13.73 27.16 -11.96
N GLY A 22 13.64 28.21 -12.79
CA GLY A 22 13.96 28.15 -14.21
C GLY A 22 15.43 28.20 -14.62
N SER A 23 15.70 27.69 -15.83
CA SER A 23 16.41 28.41 -16.91
C SER A 23 16.60 27.47 -18.11
N ALA A 24 16.20 27.95 -19.29
CA ALA A 24 16.27 27.23 -20.54
C ALA A 24 17.70 27.05 -21.07
N LYS A 25 17.99 25.88 -21.66
CA LYS A 25 18.48 25.71 -23.05
C LYS A 25 18.99 24.27 -23.29
N GLY A 26 18.66 23.73 -24.46
CA GLY A 26 19.48 22.72 -25.15
C GLY A 26 18.81 21.36 -25.34
N ALA A 27 18.22 21.14 -26.51
CA ALA A 27 17.83 19.84 -27.02
C ALA A 27 19.05 18.92 -27.20
N GLY A 28 18.86 17.63 -26.92
CA GLY A 28 19.84 16.58 -27.15
C GLY A 28 19.13 15.23 -27.18
N ASP A 29 18.61 14.89 -28.35
CA ASP A 29 18.11 13.58 -28.74
C ASP A 29 19.24 12.54 -28.58
N GLY A 30 18.97 11.43 -27.89
CA GLY A 30 20.03 10.51 -27.47
C GLY A 30 19.50 9.15 -27.06
N GLY A 31 19.04 8.38 -28.06
CA GLY A 31 18.79 6.95 -27.89
C GLY A 31 20.04 6.21 -27.43
N GLY A 32 19.88 5.39 -26.39
CA GLY A 32 20.91 4.51 -25.86
C GLY A 32 20.33 3.13 -25.63
N LEU A 33 20.50 2.27 -26.65
CA LEU A 33 20.33 0.83 -26.60
C LEU A 33 21.26 0.22 -25.54
N LEU A 34 20.74 -0.68 -24.70
CA LEU A 34 21.53 -1.69 -23.97
C LEU A 34 20.71 -2.99 -23.81
N PRO A 35 21.38 -4.14 -23.65
CA PRO A 35 21.30 -5.21 -24.63
C PRO A 35 20.42 -6.41 -24.24
N ASP A 36 20.10 -7.19 -25.27
CA ASP A 36 19.64 -8.58 -25.21
C ASP A 36 20.63 -9.49 -24.45
N GLY A 37 20.05 -10.47 -23.75
CA GLY A 37 20.71 -11.64 -23.17
C GLY A 37 20.27 -11.87 -21.72
N GLY A 38 19.66 -12.98 -21.32
CA GLY A 38 19.42 -14.24 -21.97
C GLY A 38 18.51 -15.09 -21.08
N SER A 39 17.93 -16.11 -21.69
CA SER A 39 16.91 -16.99 -21.13
C SER A 39 17.44 -18.02 -20.12
N VAL A 40 16.63 -18.23 -19.08
CA VAL A 40 16.41 -19.42 -18.23
C VAL A 40 17.51 -19.93 -17.28
N GLY A 41 17.14 -19.99 -16.00
CA GLY A 41 17.60 -20.95 -14.99
C GLY A 41 16.45 -21.19 -13.98
N PRO A 42 16.20 -22.44 -13.52
CA PRO A 42 14.89 -22.85 -13.02
C PRO A 42 14.70 -22.67 -11.50
N GLY A 43 13.43 -22.46 -11.11
CA GLY A 43 12.81 -23.20 -10.01
C GLY A 43 13.43 -23.06 -8.62
N GLY A 44 13.17 -21.92 -7.97
CA GLY A 44 12.88 -21.90 -6.54
C GLY A 44 11.42 -22.29 -6.34
N GLY A 45 11.10 -23.57 -6.59
CA GLY A 45 9.80 -24.13 -6.32
C GLY A 45 9.52 -24.00 -4.83
N ASN A 46 8.68 -23.04 -4.45
CA ASN A 46 7.86 -23.23 -3.28
C ASN A 46 6.80 -24.25 -3.70
N ASP A 47 7.24 -25.51 -3.75
CA ASP A 47 6.37 -26.64 -3.94
C ASP A 47 5.26 -26.50 -2.90
N GLY A 48 4.01 -26.58 -3.38
CA GLY A 48 2.83 -26.53 -2.55
C GLY A 48 2.86 -27.64 -1.51
N SER A 49 3.47 -27.36 -0.36
CA SER A 49 3.10 -27.97 0.90
C SER A 49 1.82 -27.25 1.34
N GLY A 50 0.77 -28.05 1.52
CA GLY A 50 -0.62 -27.63 1.63
C GLY A 50 -0.87 -26.45 2.56
N GLY A 51 -1.99 -25.77 2.27
CA GLY A 51 -2.57 -24.73 3.12
C GLY A 51 -2.34 -25.09 4.57
N GLY A 52 -1.51 -24.30 5.23
CA GLY A 52 -1.21 -24.51 6.63
C GLY A 52 -2.53 -24.39 7.37
N ASP A 53 -3.03 -25.53 7.86
CA ASP A 53 -3.99 -25.63 8.94
C ASP A 53 -3.33 -25.08 10.22
N GLY A 54 -2.88 -23.82 10.19
CA GLY A 54 -2.70 -23.07 11.41
C GLY A 54 -4.10 -22.99 12.02
N PRO A 55 -4.36 -23.63 13.18
CA PRO A 55 -5.67 -23.55 13.77
C PRO A 55 -5.98 -22.07 13.95
N GLY A 56 -7.11 -21.61 13.40
CA GLY A 56 -7.64 -20.29 13.69
C GLY A 56 -7.64 -20.06 15.20
N ASP A 57 -7.64 -18.80 15.62
CA ASP A 57 -7.65 -18.46 17.04
C ASP A 57 -8.78 -19.24 17.72
N PRO A 58 -8.48 -20.22 18.61
CA PRO A 58 -9.49 -21.14 19.12
C PRO A 58 -10.50 -20.43 20.01
N SER A 59 -10.23 -19.18 20.39
CA SER A 59 -11.16 -18.32 21.12
C SER A 59 -12.14 -17.55 20.23
N PHE A 60 -11.93 -17.56 18.90
CA PHE A 60 -12.78 -16.90 17.93
C PHE A 60 -13.69 -17.89 17.21
N THR A 61 -14.98 -17.57 17.14
CA THR A 61 -15.95 -18.30 16.32
C THR A 61 -16.29 -17.45 15.10
N PRO A 62 -15.93 -17.89 13.88
CA PRO A 62 -16.26 -17.17 12.66
C PRO A 62 -17.77 -16.99 12.50
N VAL A 63 -18.17 -15.79 12.06
CA VAL A 63 -19.55 -15.51 11.66
C VAL A 63 -19.62 -15.58 10.14
N TYR A 64 -20.47 -16.49 9.65
CA TYR A 64 -20.70 -16.70 8.22
C TYR A 64 -22.02 -16.09 7.77
N GLY A 65 -22.15 -15.87 6.47
CA GLY A 65 -23.33 -15.29 5.83
C GLY A 65 -23.24 -13.78 5.62
N ARG A 66 -22.03 -13.19 5.59
CA ARG A 66 -21.81 -11.74 5.37
C ARG A 66 -22.60 -11.22 4.15
N PHE A 67 -22.69 -12.03 3.10
CA PHE A 67 -23.32 -11.66 1.84
C PHE A 67 -24.61 -12.44 1.55
N GLY A 68 -25.14 -13.18 2.53
CA GLY A 68 -26.30 -14.06 2.39
C GLY A 68 -26.08 -15.22 1.40
N VAL A 69 -27.03 -16.16 1.37
CA VAL A 69 -27.00 -17.27 0.40
C VAL A 69 -27.28 -16.73 -1.00
N PRO A 70 -26.41 -16.96 -2.01
CA PRO A 70 -26.64 -16.41 -3.34
C PRO A 70 -27.75 -17.18 -4.06
N ALA A 71 -28.63 -16.43 -4.74
CA ALA A 71 -29.69 -16.97 -5.56
C ALA A 71 -29.24 -17.16 -7.02
N THR A 72 -28.40 -16.24 -7.52
CA THR A 72 -27.90 -16.24 -8.89
C THR A 72 -26.37 -16.16 -8.91
N THR A 73 -25.75 -17.01 -9.71
CA THR A 73 -24.29 -17.11 -9.77
C THR A 73 -23.83 -17.32 -11.20
N PHE A 74 -22.65 -16.82 -11.53
CA PHE A 74 -22.00 -17.03 -12.81
C PHE A 74 -20.52 -17.32 -12.57
N THR A 75 -19.98 -18.32 -13.24
CA THR A 75 -18.56 -18.66 -13.17
C THR A 75 -17.91 -18.32 -14.49
N LEU A 76 -16.86 -17.50 -14.44
CA LEU A 76 -16.10 -17.17 -15.65
C LEU A 76 -15.50 -18.45 -16.25
N PRO A 77 -15.51 -18.60 -17.59
CA PRO A 77 -14.84 -19.72 -18.22
C PRO A 77 -13.33 -19.60 -18.01
N ARG A 78 -12.69 -20.66 -17.49
CA ARG A 78 -11.23 -20.73 -17.40
C ARG A 78 -10.66 -21.03 -18.80
N PRO A 79 -9.79 -20.18 -19.36
CA PRO A 79 -9.14 -20.49 -20.64
C PRO A 79 -8.16 -21.66 -20.48
N ALA A 80 -7.89 -22.39 -21.57
CA ALA A 80 -6.95 -23.51 -21.56
C ALA A 80 -5.48 -23.05 -21.39
N GLY A 81 -4.64 -23.92 -20.82
CA GLY A 81 -3.20 -23.71 -20.61
C GLY A 81 -2.80 -23.68 -19.13
N ASP A 82 -1.49 -23.67 -18.88
CA ASP A 82 -0.93 -23.81 -17.52
C ASP A 82 -1.04 -22.53 -16.69
N ALA A 83 -0.97 -21.36 -17.33
CA ALA A 83 -1.17 -20.05 -16.72
C ALA A 83 -1.89 -19.09 -17.71
N PRO A 84 -3.18 -19.34 -18.00
CA PRO A 84 -3.94 -18.52 -18.95
C PRO A 84 -4.09 -17.08 -18.45
N ALA A 85 -4.42 -16.18 -19.37
CA ALA A 85 -4.93 -14.86 -19.01
C ALA A 85 -6.46 -14.83 -19.17
N ILE A 86 -7.16 -14.31 -18.17
CA ILE A 86 -8.54 -13.85 -18.36
C ILE A 86 -8.46 -12.42 -18.86
N SER A 87 -8.97 -12.14 -20.05
CA SER A 87 -8.95 -10.80 -20.63
C SER A 87 -10.31 -10.47 -21.21
N ILE A 88 -11.18 -9.90 -20.38
CA ILE A 88 -12.56 -9.56 -20.72
C ILE A 88 -12.76 -8.05 -20.48
N PRO A 89 -12.52 -7.20 -21.49
CA PRO A 89 -12.65 -5.74 -21.34
C PRO A 89 -14.06 -5.24 -21.03
N ASP A 90 -15.08 -6.04 -21.38
CA ASP A 90 -16.48 -5.77 -21.06
C ASP A 90 -17.17 -7.11 -20.81
N VAL A 91 -17.40 -7.41 -19.53
CA VAL A 91 -17.96 -8.70 -19.08
C VAL A 91 -19.45 -8.79 -19.40
N GLN A 92 -20.17 -7.67 -19.40
CA GLN A 92 -21.58 -7.61 -19.76
C GLN A 92 -21.79 -7.88 -21.24
N ALA A 93 -20.98 -7.25 -22.10
CA ALA A 93 -21.04 -7.48 -23.54
C ALA A 93 -20.55 -8.88 -23.93
N LYS A 94 -19.58 -9.43 -23.21
CA LYS A 94 -19.04 -10.78 -23.46
C LYS A 94 -20.02 -11.88 -23.09
N HIS A 95 -20.84 -11.66 -22.05
CA HIS A 95 -21.79 -12.61 -21.51
C HIS A 95 -23.21 -11.99 -21.44
N PRO A 96 -23.84 -11.71 -22.60
CA PRO A 96 -25.17 -11.11 -22.65
C PRO A 96 -26.27 -12.05 -22.13
N GLU A 97 -25.97 -13.34 -21.98
CA GLU A 97 -26.87 -14.34 -21.41
C GLU A 97 -27.03 -14.22 -19.88
N VAL A 98 -26.13 -13.49 -19.21
CA VAL A 98 -26.15 -13.30 -17.76
C VAL A 98 -26.94 -12.04 -17.42
N ASP A 99 -27.90 -12.16 -16.50
CA ASP A 99 -28.56 -10.98 -15.93
C ASP A 99 -27.64 -10.32 -14.88
N TRP A 100 -26.76 -9.45 -15.35
CA TRP A 100 -25.84 -8.67 -14.52
C TRP A 100 -26.55 -7.70 -13.56
N GLY A 101 -27.84 -7.43 -13.79
CA GLY A 101 -28.68 -6.62 -12.91
C GLY A 101 -29.12 -7.38 -11.67
N THR A 102 -29.19 -8.72 -11.71
CA THR A 102 -29.61 -9.56 -10.58
C THR A 102 -28.52 -10.50 -10.05
N LEU A 103 -27.42 -10.70 -10.80
CA LEU A 103 -26.30 -11.57 -10.40
C LEU A 103 -25.79 -11.27 -8.98
N ASP A 104 -25.73 -12.29 -8.11
CA ASP A 104 -25.21 -12.17 -6.74
C ASP A 104 -23.72 -12.49 -6.64
N ARG A 105 -23.26 -13.49 -7.41
CA ARG A 105 -21.86 -13.96 -7.40
C ARG A 105 -21.28 -14.06 -8.80
N LEU A 106 -20.13 -13.42 -8.98
CA LEU A 106 -19.23 -13.67 -10.10
C LEU A 106 -18.02 -14.47 -9.58
N TYR A 107 -17.92 -15.72 -10.01
CA TYR A 107 -16.83 -16.60 -9.62
C TYR A 107 -15.67 -16.58 -10.62
N ILE A 108 -14.46 -16.48 -10.09
CA ILE A 108 -13.21 -16.76 -10.79
C ILE A 108 -12.79 -18.19 -10.43
N PRO A 109 -12.70 -19.13 -11.38
CA PRO A 109 -12.27 -20.49 -11.08
C PRO A 109 -10.88 -20.53 -10.48
N ALA A 110 -10.65 -21.44 -9.53
CA ALA A 110 -9.32 -21.71 -9.00
C ALA A 110 -8.30 -22.09 -10.10
N GLY A 111 -7.06 -21.69 -9.89
CA GLY A 111 -5.95 -21.93 -10.81
C GLY A 111 -4.89 -20.83 -10.76
N ALA A 112 -3.78 -21.09 -11.43
CA ALA A 112 -2.75 -20.09 -11.72
C ALA A 112 -3.10 -19.33 -13.00
N TYR A 113 -2.96 -18.01 -12.97
CA TYR A 113 -3.22 -17.10 -14.07
C TYR A 113 -2.01 -16.19 -14.24
N ARG A 114 -1.60 -15.91 -15.49
CA ARG A 114 -0.56 -14.90 -15.71
C ARG A 114 -1.09 -13.48 -15.48
N SER A 115 -2.37 -13.25 -15.81
CA SER A 115 -3.04 -11.96 -15.63
C SER A 115 -4.56 -12.11 -15.67
N ILE A 116 -5.27 -11.16 -15.04
CA ILE A 116 -6.73 -11.05 -15.09
C ILE A 116 -7.11 -9.62 -15.41
N LEU A 117 -7.99 -9.44 -16.41
CA LEU A 117 -8.69 -8.21 -16.70
C LEU A 117 -10.18 -8.50 -16.80
N ILE A 118 -10.97 -7.84 -15.94
CA ILE A 118 -12.43 -7.86 -15.95
C ILE A 118 -12.90 -6.40 -15.99
N GLY A 119 -13.36 -5.96 -17.15
CA GLY A 119 -13.93 -4.63 -17.33
C GLY A 119 -15.42 -4.66 -17.63
N GLY A 120 -16.02 -3.47 -17.72
CA GLY A 120 -17.45 -3.32 -17.93
C GLY A 120 -18.27 -3.92 -16.78
N LEU A 121 -17.79 -3.83 -15.53
CA LEU A 121 -18.56 -4.27 -14.37
C LEU A 121 -19.90 -3.50 -14.29
N PRO A 122 -20.99 -4.13 -13.79
CA PRO A 122 -22.30 -3.51 -13.76
C PRO A 122 -22.41 -2.42 -12.68
N ASP A 123 -23.33 -1.49 -12.91
CA ASP A 123 -23.79 -0.58 -11.87
C ASP A 123 -24.87 -1.25 -11.02
N ARG A 124 -24.60 -1.36 -9.71
CA ARG A 124 -25.48 -2.00 -8.73
C ARG A 124 -25.94 -0.99 -7.68
N THR A 125 -26.94 -1.36 -6.90
CA THR A 125 -27.32 -0.61 -5.69
C THR A 125 -26.47 -1.10 -4.51
N ALA A 126 -26.21 -0.24 -3.52
CA ALA A 126 -25.43 -0.60 -2.33
C ALA A 126 -26.09 -1.73 -1.53
N ALA A 127 -27.42 -1.85 -1.61
CA ALA A 127 -28.19 -2.91 -0.95
C ALA A 127 -28.07 -4.29 -1.65
N ARG A 128 -27.57 -4.34 -2.89
CA ARG A 128 -27.40 -5.59 -3.64
C ARG A 128 -26.13 -5.57 -4.50
N PRO A 129 -24.96 -5.50 -3.86
CA PRO A 129 -23.69 -5.44 -4.57
C PRO A 129 -23.41 -6.73 -5.35
N LEU A 130 -22.59 -6.64 -6.39
CA LEU A 130 -22.03 -7.82 -7.04
C LEU A 130 -20.83 -8.30 -6.23
N VAL A 131 -20.83 -9.55 -5.75
CA VAL A 131 -19.66 -10.14 -5.07
C VAL A 131 -18.83 -10.95 -6.07
N ILE A 132 -17.56 -10.58 -6.21
CA ILE A 132 -16.55 -11.19 -7.07
C ILE A 132 -15.59 -11.98 -6.17
N THR A 133 -15.48 -13.30 -6.38
CA THR A 133 -14.69 -14.18 -5.49
C THR A 133 -14.14 -15.40 -6.22
N ASN A 134 -13.22 -16.12 -5.58
CA ASN A 134 -12.69 -17.38 -6.08
C ASN A 134 -13.69 -18.55 -5.88
N LEU A 135 -13.58 -19.59 -6.69
CA LEU A 135 -14.37 -20.82 -6.59
C LEU A 135 -13.51 -22.07 -6.76
N GLY A 136 -13.61 -22.99 -5.80
CA GLY A 136 -13.00 -24.33 -5.88
C GLY A 136 -11.49 -24.37 -5.58
N GLY A 137 -10.99 -23.46 -4.76
CA GLY A 137 -9.59 -23.32 -4.39
C GLY A 137 -9.07 -21.89 -4.57
N GLN A 138 -7.74 -21.73 -4.59
CA GLN A 138 -7.09 -20.43 -4.75
C GLN A 138 -7.06 -19.95 -6.21
N VAL A 139 -7.29 -18.66 -6.39
CA VAL A 139 -6.96 -17.91 -7.61
C VAL A 139 -5.60 -17.25 -7.38
N LYS A 140 -4.56 -17.80 -8.03
CA LYS A 140 -3.21 -17.23 -7.99
C LYS A 140 -2.95 -16.46 -9.29
N VAL A 141 -2.54 -15.19 -9.20
CA VAL A 141 -2.31 -14.34 -10.38
C VAL A 141 -0.91 -13.72 -10.38
N GLY A 142 -0.19 -13.84 -11.49
CA GLY A 142 1.15 -13.25 -11.69
C GLY A 142 2.25 -14.30 -11.89
N GLY A 143 3.51 -13.89 -11.78
CA GLY A 143 4.69 -14.74 -11.84
C GLY A 143 5.20 -14.99 -13.26
N LEU A 144 4.49 -14.49 -14.27
CA LEU A 144 4.87 -14.51 -15.67
C LEU A 144 4.65 -13.11 -16.26
N ALA A 145 5.63 -12.62 -17.00
CA ALA A 145 5.59 -11.28 -17.56
C ALA A 145 4.31 -11.03 -18.36
N ALA A 146 3.56 -10.01 -17.96
CA ALA A 146 2.32 -9.56 -18.60
C ALA A 146 2.30 -8.03 -18.76
N ASN A 147 1.21 -7.50 -19.31
CA ASN A 147 1.00 -6.04 -19.39
C ASN A 147 0.32 -5.45 -18.15
N HIS A 148 -0.22 -6.32 -17.29
CA HIS A 148 -0.87 -6.03 -16.03
C HIS A 148 -0.98 -7.35 -15.24
N VAL A 149 -1.16 -7.27 -13.92
CA VAL A 149 -1.39 -8.47 -13.08
C VAL A 149 -2.90 -8.68 -12.91
N VAL A 150 -3.58 -7.83 -12.13
CA VAL A 150 -5.06 -7.81 -12.04
C VAL A 150 -5.60 -6.42 -12.39
N VAL A 151 -6.65 -6.36 -13.22
CA VAL A 151 -7.32 -5.12 -13.63
C VAL A 151 -8.83 -5.27 -13.50
N LEU A 152 -9.46 -4.36 -12.76
CA LEU A 152 -10.92 -4.24 -12.63
C LEU A 152 -11.36 -2.87 -13.17
N GLN A 153 -12.37 -2.84 -14.04
CA GLN A 153 -12.80 -1.59 -14.69
C GLN A 153 -14.30 -1.36 -14.61
N GLY A 154 -14.65 -0.15 -14.16
CA GLY A 154 -16.02 0.37 -14.14
C GLY A 154 -16.90 -0.25 -13.07
N GLY A 155 -18.19 0.01 -13.22
CA GLY A 155 -19.24 -0.48 -12.33
C GLY A 155 -19.35 0.29 -11.02
N LYS A 156 -20.45 0.04 -10.33
CA LYS A 156 -20.77 0.62 -9.04
C LYS A 156 -21.25 -0.45 -8.07
N ASN A 157 -20.84 -0.37 -6.80
CA ASN A 157 -21.30 -1.27 -5.74
C ASN A 157 -20.98 -2.75 -6.04
N TRP A 158 -19.69 -3.09 -6.06
CA TRP A 158 -19.20 -4.46 -6.14
C TRP A 158 -18.15 -4.73 -5.06
N ILE A 159 -17.96 -5.99 -4.72
CA ILE A 159 -17.04 -6.44 -3.66
C ILE A 159 -16.09 -7.45 -4.28
N LEU A 160 -14.77 -7.23 -4.16
CA LEU A 160 -13.75 -8.24 -4.45
C LEU A 160 -13.34 -8.89 -3.12
N THR A 161 -13.51 -10.20 -3.00
CA THR A 161 -13.18 -10.91 -1.76
C THR A 161 -12.57 -12.28 -1.97
N GLY A 162 -11.51 -12.58 -1.22
CA GLY A 162 -10.96 -13.93 -1.05
C GLY A 162 -11.48 -14.66 0.20
N ARG A 163 -12.45 -14.07 0.93
CA ARG A 163 -13.01 -14.60 2.18
C ARG A 163 -13.66 -15.96 1.96
N TYR A 164 -13.26 -16.94 2.78
CA TYR A 164 -14.04 -18.16 2.95
C TYR A 164 -15.31 -17.89 3.77
N ASP A 165 -16.46 -18.15 3.17
CA ASP A 165 -17.76 -18.10 3.84
C ASP A 165 -18.69 -19.15 3.20
N PRO A 166 -18.92 -20.30 3.87
CA PRO A 166 -19.71 -21.39 3.32
C PRO A 166 -21.20 -21.04 3.17
N THR A 167 -21.71 -20.10 3.97
CA THR A 167 -23.10 -19.61 3.83
C THR A 167 -23.23 -18.69 2.63
N SER A 168 -22.29 -17.76 2.48
CA SER A 168 -22.23 -16.82 1.35
C SER A 168 -21.77 -17.47 0.04
N LYS A 169 -21.26 -18.70 0.13
CA LYS A 169 -20.61 -19.47 -0.93
C LYS A 169 -19.44 -18.71 -1.57
N THR A 170 -18.59 -18.10 -0.76
CA THR A 170 -17.37 -17.41 -1.22
C THR A 170 -16.13 -18.12 -0.72
N GLY A 171 -15.01 -17.95 -1.43
CA GLY A 171 -13.72 -18.50 -1.03
C GLY A 171 -13.65 -20.03 -1.03
N ASP A 172 -12.62 -20.55 -0.36
CA ASP A 172 -12.38 -21.98 -0.21
C ASP A 172 -11.84 -22.27 1.21
N ALA A 173 -12.27 -23.38 1.81
CA ALA A 173 -11.92 -23.73 3.18
C ALA A 173 -10.42 -23.99 3.39
N GLY A 174 -9.66 -24.32 2.32
CA GLY A 174 -8.21 -24.48 2.37
C GLY A 174 -7.43 -23.17 2.22
N PHE A 175 -8.10 -22.05 1.94
CA PHE A 175 -7.49 -20.75 1.67
C PHE A 175 -8.22 -19.61 2.40
N ARG A 176 -8.20 -19.65 3.74
CA ARG A 176 -8.96 -18.73 4.61
C ARG A 176 -8.26 -17.40 4.89
N GLY A 177 -6.97 -17.29 4.61
CA GLY A 177 -6.15 -16.17 5.06
C GLY A 177 -6.17 -16.03 6.58
N HIS A 178 -6.09 -14.79 7.07
CA HIS A 178 -6.04 -14.47 8.49
C HIS A 178 -7.41 -14.35 9.18
N LEU A 179 -8.52 -14.42 8.43
CA LEU A 179 -9.86 -14.01 8.89
C LEU A 179 -10.48 -14.86 10.00
N GLU A 180 -9.82 -15.96 10.40
CA GLU A 180 -10.18 -16.75 11.57
C GLU A 180 -9.13 -16.63 12.68
N GLY A 181 -8.28 -15.60 12.64
CA GLY A 181 -7.27 -15.28 13.65
C GLY A 181 -5.89 -15.88 13.37
N ALA A 182 -5.73 -16.57 12.24
CA ALA A 182 -4.47 -17.16 11.77
C ALA A 182 -3.59 -16.10 11.07
N PHE A 183 -3.17 -15.07 11.79
CA PHE A 183 -2.33 -14.01 11.21
C PHE A 183 -0.90 -14.47 10.92
N ALA A 184 -0.29 -15.18 11.88
CA ALA A 184 1.06 -15.69 11.76
C ALA A 184 1.18 -16.68 10.58
N HIS A 185 2.15 -16.46 9.70
CA HIS A 185 2.44 -17.29 8.53
C HIS A 185 1.24 -17.50 7.58
N SER A 186 0.40 -16.48 7.44
CA SER A 186 -0.77 -16.52 6.54
C SER A 186 -0.45 -16.25 5.06
N SER A 187 0.80 -15.92 4.71
CA SER A 187 1.17 -15.72 3.31
C SER A 187 0.91 -16.98 2.46
N GLY A 188 0.36 -16.79 1.27
CA GLY A 188 -0.06 -17.84 0.34
C GLY A 188 -1.35 -18.56 0.73
N THR A 189 -1.99 -18.21 1.85
CA THR A 189 -3.20 -18.91 2.35
C THR A 189 -4.51 -18.21 2.00
N TYR A 190 -4.49 -17.17 1.18
CA TYR A 190 -5.67 -16.40 0.81
C TYR A 190 -6.36 -16.96 -0.44
N GLY A 191 -7.70 -16.89 -0.50
CA GLY A 191 -8.48 -17.37 -1.64
C GLY A 191 -8.13 -16.68 -2.96
N ILE A 192 -7.71 -15.41 -2.89
CA ILE A 192 -7.15 -14.66 -4.01
C ILE A 192 -5.75 -14.18 -3.60
N PHE A 193 -4.75 -14.69 -4.31
CA PHE A 193 -3.34 -14.38 -4.07
C PHE A 193 -2.72 -13.79 -5.34
N ILE A 194 -2.39 -12.51 -5.29
CA ILE A 194 -1.70 -11.79 -6.36
C ILE A 194 -0.20 -11.78 -6.04
N ASP A 195 0.59 -12.39 -6.92
CA ASP A 195 2.01 -12.64 -6.71
C ASP A 195 2.74 -12.57 -8.05
N ASP A 196 3.30 -11.41 -8.36
CA ASP A 196 3.97 -11.21 -9.66
C ASP A 196 5.41 -11.74 -9.67
N ALA A 197 5.96 -12.14 -8.52
CA ALA A 197 7.35 -12.54 -8.36
C ALA A 197 8.36 -11.55 -8.99
N PHE A 198 8.01 -10.25 -8.97
CA PHE A 198 8.72 -9.17 -9.65
C PHE A 198 8.99 -9.44 -11.14
N SER A 199 8.05 -10.11 -11.84
CA SER A 199 8.24 -10.58 -13.22
C SER A 199 8.52 -9.45 -14.20
N LYS A 200 8.04 -8.24 -13.90
CA LYS A 200 8.26 -7.05 -14.72
C LYS A 200 8.24 -5.77 -13.89
N THR A 201 9.11 -4.83 -14.27
CA THR A 201 9.15 -3.53 -13.63
C THR A 201 7.90 -2.69 -13.90
N GLY A 202 7.46 -1.92 -12.91
CA GLY A 202 6.40 -0.93 -13.07
C GLY A 202 4.97 -1.49 -13.05
N LEU A 203 4.78 -2.78 -12.78
CA LEU A 203 3.44 -3.37 -12.65
C LEU A 203 2.90 -3.22 -11.23
N SER A 204 1.61 -2.90 -11.16
CA SER A 204 0.83 -3.00 -9.92
C SER A 204 0.14 -4.35 -9.80
N GLY A 205 -0.07 -4.81 -8.56
CA GLY A 205 -0.78 -6.06 -8.30
C GLY A 205 -2.24 -5.99 -8.73
N VAL A 206 -2.97 -5.01 -8.23
CA VAL A 206 -4.37 -4.76 -8.60
C VAL A 206 -4.51 -3.32 -9.08
N ALA A 207 -5.12 -3.11 -10.24
CA ALA A 207 -5.48 -1.80 -10.76
C ALA A 207 -7.00 -1.68 -10.93
N ILE A 208 -7.58 -0.68 -10.28
CA ILE A 208 -9.01 -0.38 -10.30
C ILE A 208 -9.19 0.99 -10.95
N GLY A 209 -10.05 1.08 -11.97
CA GLY A 209 -10.26 2.34 -12.66
C GLY A 209 -11.52 2.38 -13.52
N ALA A 210 -11.49 3.23 -14.55
CA ALA A 210 -12.61 3.48 -15.44
C ALA A 210 -13.90 3.90 -14.68
N LYS A 211 -13.76 4.84 -13.73
CA LYS A 211 -14.85 5.38 -12.92
C LYS A 211 -15.56 4.37 -12.00
N ALA A 212 -14.90 3.27 -11.64
CA ALA A 212 -15.38 2.38 -10.59
C ALA A 212 -15.62 3.16 -9.28
N THR A 213 -16.73 2.87 -8.60
CA THR A 213 -17.16 3.62 -7.40
C THR A 213 -18.01 2.74 -6.47
N GLY A 214 -18.06 3.04 -5.18
CA GLY A 214 -18.80 2.26 -4.18
C GLY A 214 -18.30 0.82 -4.01
N PHE A 215 -17.03 0.56 -4.32
CA PHE A 215 -16.48 -0.79 -4.30
C PHE A 215 -15.78 -1.11 -2.98
N GLU A 216 -15.73 -2.40 -2.66
CA GLU A 216 -15.04 -2.93 -1.50
C GLU A 216 -14.02 -3.99 -1.92
N VAL A 217 -12.84 -3.97 -1.31
CA VAL A 217 -11.81 -4.99 -1.49
C VAL A 217 -11.44 -5.52 -0.12
N GLU A 218 -11.61 -6.82 0.08
CA GLU A 218 -11.27 -7.47 1.35
C GLU A 218 -10.65 -8.85 1.20
N ALA A 219 -9.90 -9.27 2.22
CA ALA A 219 -9.43 -10.65 2.36
C ALA A 219 -8.67 -11.17 1.13
N ILE A 220 -7.80 -10.34 0.56
CA ILE A 220 -6.86 -10.71 -0.51
C ILE A 220 -5.42 -10.49 -0.07
N GLU A 221 -4.52 -11.19 -0.74
CA GLU A 221 -3.08 -11.04 -0.56
C GLU A 221 -2.44 -10.49 -1.84
N VAL A 222 -1.55 -9.51 -1.71
CA VAL A 222 -0.73 -8.98 -2.79
C VAL A 222 0.74 -9.01 -2.35
N ALA A 223 1.57 -9.73 -3.11
CA ALA A 223 2.98 -9.87 -2.82
C ALA A 223 3.85 -9.70 -4.06
N ARG A 224 5.09 -9.26 -3.87
CA ARG A 224 6.16 -9.31 -4.87
C ARG A 224 5.79 -8.67 -6.21
N VAL A 225 5.20 -7.49 -6.14
CA VAL A 225 4.89 -6.63 -7.30
C VAL A 225 5.84 -5.44 -7.30
N GLU A 226 6.26 -4.94 -8.46
CA GLU A 226 7.33 -3.93 -8.51
C GLU A 226 6.83 -2.51 -8.18
N PHE A 227 5.68 -2.08 -8.69
CA PHE A 227 5.21 -0.71 -8.46
C PHE A 227 4.34 -0.62 -7.22
N ALA A 228 3.01 -0.73 -7.35
CA ALA A 228 2.09 -0.60 -6.24
C ALA A 228 1.34 -1.90 -5.96
N GLY A 229 1.09 -2.22 -4.69
CA GLY A 229 0.23 -3.36 -4.33
C GLY A 229 -1.16 -3.21 -4.96
N ILE A 230 -1.85 -2.12 -4.62
CA ILE A 230 -3.16 -1.78 -5.18
C ILE A 230 -3.18 -0.32 -5.65
N VAL A 231 -3.66 -0.12 -6.87
CA VAL A 231 -3.93 1.20 -7.45
C VAL A 231 -5.44 1.37 -7.65
N ALA A 232 -5.99 2.50 -7.21
CA ALA A 232 -7.35 2.89 -7.54
C ALA A 232 -7.39 4.34 -8.02
N LYS A 233 -7.71 4.56 -9.30
CA LYS A 233 -7.76 5.91 -9.87
C LYS A 233 -8.56 6.05 -11.16
N THR A 234 -9.06 7.26 -11.39
CA THR A 234 -9.48 7.75 -12.71
C THR A 234 -8.65 8.97 -13.08
N ASP A 235 -7.67 8.78 -13.97
CA ASP A 235 -6.77 9.85 -14.38
C ASP A 235 -7.49 10.86 -15.31
N ASN A 236 -7.10 12.14 -15.20
CA ASN A 236 -7.47 13.21 -16.14
C ASN A 236 -8.98 13.51 -16.24
N ASP A 237 -9.76 13.15 -15.23
CA ASP A 237 -11.18 13.47 -15.13
C ASP A 237 -11.51 14.09 -13.77
N GLY A 238 -11.49 15.42 -13.72
CA GLY A 238 -11.80 16.21 -12.52
C GLY A 238 -13.27 16.21 -12.12
N SER A 239 -14.15 15.66 -12.97
CA SER A 239 -15.58 15.50 -12.69
C SER A 239 -15.92 14.15 -12.09
N ALA A 240 -14.97 13.20 -12.08
CA ALA A 240 -15.17 11.89 -11.50
C ALA A 240 -14.96 11.93 -9.98
N THR A 241 -15.83 11.24 -9.25
CA THR A 241 -15.67 11.01 -7.81
C THR A 241 -15.86 9.52 -7.51
N MET A 242 -14.90 8.94 -6.80
CA MET A 242 -15.00 7.61 -6.23
C MET A 242 -15.61 7.74 -4.83
N HIS A 243 -16.87 7.34 -4.69
CA HIS A 243 -17.60 7.41 -3.43
C HIS A 243 -17.55 6.06 -2.72
N ASP A 244 -17.59 6.05 -1.39
CA ASP A 244 -17.87 4.86 -0.56
C ASP A 244 -16.94 3.67 -0.87
N VAL A 245 -15.66 3.96 -1.13
CA VAL A 245 -14.64 2.93 -1.40
C VAL A 245 -14.13 2.35 -0.09
N ARG A 246 -14.04 1.03 0.01
CA ARG A 246 -13.51 0.34 1.20
C ARG A 246 -12.37 -0.59 0.87
N LEU A 247 -11.28 -0.52 1.64
CA LEU A 247 -10.16 -1.46 1.59
C LEU A 247 -9.89 -1.94 3.02
N HIS A 248 -10.13 -3.21 3.29
CA HIS A 248 -9.89 -3.74 4.63
C HIS A 248 -9.55 -5.22 4.66
N ASP A 249 -8.92 -5.68 5.74
CA ASP A 249 -8.46 -7.07 5.88
C ASP A 249 -7.59 -7.51 4.68
N VAL A 250 -6.81 -6.60 4.06
CA VAL A 250 -5.85 -6.99 3.02
C VAL A 250 -4.46 -7.17 3.59
N TYR A 251 -3.69 -8.04 2.92
CA TYR A 251 -2.29 -8.28 3.23
C TYR A 251 -1.45 -7.98 2.01
N ILE A 252 -0.80 -6.83 2.05
CA ILE A 252 0.09 -6.34 1.01
C ILE A 252 1.50 -6.41 1.57
N HIS A 253 2.41 -7.12 0.91
CA HIS A 253 3.77 -7.20 1.41
C HIS A 253 4.83 -7.39 0.33
N ASP A 254 6.07 -7.03 0.64
CA ASP A 254 7.22 -7.22 -0.25
C ASP A 254 6.98 -6.57 -1.62
N VAL A 255 6.61 -5.29 -1.60
CA VAL A 255 6.31 -4.51 -2.80
C VAL A 255 7.50 -3.62 -3.14
N GLY A 256 7.91 -3.58 -4.41
CA GLY A 256 9.13 -2.90 -4.87
C GLY A 256 9.08 -1.37 -4.75
N SER A 257 7.89 -0.79 -4.70
CA SER A 257 7.65 0.62 -4.43
C SER A 257 6.52 0.78 -3.39
N GLU A 258 5.32 1.18 -3.80
CA GLU A 258 4.27 1.62 -2.88
C GLU A 258 3.36 0.47 -2.42
N GLY A 259 2.88 0.49 -1.17
CA GLY A 259 1.87 -0.46 -0.73
C GLY A 259 0.53 -0.24 -1.44
N ILE A 260 -0.02 0.98 -1.32
CA ILE A 260 -1.18 1.42 -2.10
C ILE A 260 -0.96 2.79 -2.72
N TYR A 261 -1.53 2.99 -3.91
CA TYR A 261 -1.63 4.28 -4.60
C TYR A 261 -3.10 4.55 -4.95
N PHE A 262 -3.79 5.30 -4.10
CA PHE A 262 -5.17 5.69 -4.35
C PHE A 262 -5.22 7.16 -4.73
N GLY A 263 -5.81 7.47 -5.87
CA GLY A 263 -5.97 8.85 -6.30
C GLY A 263 -4.96 9.25 -7.35
N SER A 264 -4.47 10.48 -7.26
CA SER A 264 -3.44 11.00 -8.15
C SER A 264 -2.65 12.12 -7.49
N THR A 265 -1.33 12.07 -7.67
CA THR A 265 -0.39 13.15 -7.34
C THR A 265 -0.14 14.09 -8.53
N GLN A 266 -0.75 13.81 -9.68
CA GLN A 266 -0.58 14.58 -10.92
C GLN A 266 -1.33 15.91 -10.89
N ALA A 267 -0.97 16.80 -11.82
CA ALA A 267 -1.68 18.07 -12.03
C ALA A 267 -3.16 17.84 -12.38
N GLN A 268 -4.01 18.79 -11.99
CA GLN A 268 -5.44 18.80 -12.32
C GLN A 268 -5.68 18.81 -13.84
N PRO A 269 -6.79 18.24 -14.33
CA PRO A 269 -7.95 17.74 -13.57
C PRO A 269 -7.80 16.28 -13.13
N GLN A 270 -8.08 15.96 -11.87
CA GLN A 270 -8.05 14.59 -11.33
C GLN A 270 -9.32 14.27 -10.54
N HIS A 271 -9.73 13.00 -10.54
CA HIS A 271 -10.87 12.54 -9.74
C HIS A 271 -10.68 12.81 -8.25
N ALA A 272 -11.75 12.79 -7.46
CA ALA A 272 -11.69 12.85 -6.01
C ALA A 272 -12.18 11.54 -5.35
N PHE A 273 -11.84 11.35 -4.08
CA PHE A 273 -12.50 10.37 -3.22
C PHE A 273 -13.47 11.05 -2.26
N GLU A 274 -14.61 10.44 -1.98
CA GLU A 274 -15.47 10.80 -0.86
C GLU A 274 -15.90 9.53 -0.13
N GLY A 275 -15.84 9.51 1.20
CA GLY A 275 -16.16 8.29 1.95
C GLY A 275 -15.20 7.13 1.69
N LEU A 276 -13.93 7.40 1.37
CA LEU A 276 -12.89 6.36 1.31
C LEU A 276 -12.62 5.85 2.72
N HIS A 277 -12.63 4.54 2.93
CA HIS A 277 -12.31 3.91 4.21
C HIS A 277 -11.23 2.83 4.03
N VAL A 278 -10.06 3.04 4.64
CA VAL A 278 -8.93 2.08 4.60
C VAL A 278 -8.62 1.61 6.01
N TYR A 279 -8.91 0.35 6.35
CA TYR A 279 -8.81 -0.10 7.74
C TYR A 279 -8.43 -1.57 7.93
N ASP A 280 -7.86 -1.90 9.10
CA ASP A 280 -7.50 -3.28 9.47
C ASP A 280 -6.60 -3.99 8.42
N ASN A 281 -5.74 -3.24 7.74
CA ASN A 281 -4.82 -3.77 6.73
C ASN A 281 -3.40 -3.99 7.28
N ARG A 282 -2.73 -5.01 6.73
CA ARG A 282 -1.29 -5.24 6.87
C ARG A 282 -0.60 -4.84 5.58
N ILE A 283 0.13 -3.73 5.60
CA ILE A 283 0.88 -3.23 4.44
C ILE A 283 2.34 -3.14 4.81
N LEU A 284 3.14 -4.15 4.48
CA LEU A 284 4.42 -4.43 5.12
C LEU A 284 5.57 -4.47 4.10
N ARG A 285 6.77 -4.03 4.49
CA ARG A 285 8.00 -4.14 3.68
C ARG A 285 7.84 -3.57 2.27
N THR A 286 7.42 -2.31 2.20
CA THR A 286 7.27 -1.57 0.94
C THR A 286 8.56 -0.85 0.60
N GLY A 287 8.95 -0.88 -0.67
CA GLY A 287 10.18 -0.26 -1.14
C GLY A 287 10.17 1.26 -0.92
N THR A 288 9.02 1.89 -1.12
CA THR A 288 8.75 3.31 -0.84
C THR A 288 7.57 3.41 0.15
N GLU A 289 6.61 4.30 -0.06
CA GLU A 289 5.46 4.55 0.80
C GLU A 289 4.64 3.28 1.05
N ALA A 290 4.29 3.00 2.31
CA ALA A 290 3.26 2.00 2.58
C ALA A 290 1.89 2.49 2.10
N LEU A 291 1.66 3.80 2.21
CA LEU A 291 0.38 4.44 1.92
C LEU A 291 0.58 5.71 1.11
N GLN A 292 0.10 5.73 -0.13
CA GLN A 292 -0.05 6.95 -0.90
C GLN A 292 -1.53 7.16 -1.27
N VAL A 293 -2.10 8.22 -0.70
CA VAL A 293 -3.47 8.64 -0.98
C VAL A 293 -3.46 10.08 -1.47
N GLY A 294 -4.20 10.36 -2.54
CA GLY A 294 -4.31 11.70 -3.12
C GLY A 294 -5.74 12.03 -3.51
N GLN A 295 -6.02 13.32 -3.66
CA GLN A 295 -7.34 13.83 -4.02
C GLN A 295 -8.46 13.44 -3.04
N LEU A 296 -8.14 13.34 -1.74
CA LEU A 296 -9.14 13.04 -0.72
C LEU A 296 -10.11 14.22 -0.56
N GLY A 297 -11.39 13.94 -0.74
CA GLY A 297 -12.50 14.83 -0.46
C GLY A 297 -13.06 14.60 0.94
N ALA A 298 -14.38 14.78 1.10
CA ALA A 298 -15.04 14.70 2.39
C ALA A 298 -15.27 13.25 2.87
N GLY A 299 -15.19 13.06 4.18
CA GLY A 299 -15.56 11.82 4.87
C GLY A 299 -14.59 10.66 4.67
N CYS A 300 -13.34 10.92 4.29
CA CYS A 300 -12.36 9.84 4.16
C CYS A 300 -11.76 9.48 5.53
N GLU A 301 -11.59 8.19 5.80
CA GLU A 301 -11.09 7.65 7.07
C GLU A 301 -10.04 6.57 6.80
N ILE A 302 -8.91 6.64 7.51
CA ILE A 302 -7.84 5.65 7.42
C ILE A 302 -7.44 5.25 8.84
N ASP A 303 -7.80 4.04 9.27
CA ASP A 303 -7.67 3.65 10.67
C ASP A 303 -7.30 2.20 10.93
N HIS A 304 -6.69 1.95 12.10
CA HIS A 304 -6.40 0.59 12.57
C HIS A 304 -5.55 -0.26 11.59
N ASN A 305 -4.71 0.38 10.78
CA ASN A 305 -3.77 -0.31 9.89
C ASN A 305 -2.41 -0.50 10.55
N VAL A 306 -1.65 -1.48 10.07
CA VAL A 306 -0.20 -1.57 10.27
C VAL A 306 0.50 -1.27 8.96
N LEU A 307 1.22 -0.15 8.93
CA LEU A 307 1.89 0.42 7.77
C LEU A 307 3.41 0.34 7.98
N GLY A 308 4.03 -0.67 7.40
CA GLY A 308 5.47 -0.82 7.27
C GLY A 308 6.07 -2.10 7.88
N PRO A 309 7.41 -2.26 7.92
CA PRO A 309 8.43 -1.26 7.57
C PRO A 309 8.23 -0.66 6.18
N GLY A 310 8.05 0.67 6.13
CA GLY A 310 8.00 1.43 4.88
C GLY A 310 9.38 1.88 4.44
N ALA A 311 9.49 2.27 3.17
CA ALA A 311 10.70 2.82 2.56
C ALA A 311 11.96 1.97 2.79
N ILE A 312 11.83 0.63 2.67
CA ILE A 312 13.00 -0.23 2.84
C ILE A 312 13.98 -0.09 1.67
N ARG A 313 13.56 0.45 0.51
CA ARG A 313 14.39 0.73 -0.67
C ARG A 313 14.96 2.16 -0.68
N TRP A 314 15.00 2.87 0.45
CA TRP A 314 15.46 4.27 0.55
C TRP A 314 16.81 4.57 -0.13
N ARG A 315 17.78 3.64 -0.15
CA ARG A 315 19.07 3.82 -0.85
C ARG A 315 18.94 3.90 -2.37
N SER A 316 17.87 3.34 -2.92
CA SER A 316 17.64 3.25 -4.35
C SER A 316 16.17 3.45 -4.71
N ALA A 317 15.50 4.38 -4.04
CA ALA A 317 14.15 4.80 -4.42
C ALA A 317 14.16 5.37 -5.85
N PHE A 318 13.00 5.39 -6.50
CA PHE A 318 12.91 5.81 -7.91
C PHE A 318 13.11 7.32 -8.10
N ALA A 319 12.94 8.11 -7.03
CA ALA A 319 13.25 9.53 -7.00
C ALA A 319 13.59 9.99 -5.57
N GLN A 320 14.26 11.13 -5.46
CA GLN A 320 14.49 11.80 -4.19
C GLN A 320 13.15 12.16 -3.53
N TYR A 321 13.07 11.99 -2.20
CA TYR A 321 11.86 12.21 -1.39
C TYR A 321 10.72 11.24 -1.68
N GLN A 322 11.00 10.11 -2.34
CA GLN A 322 10.03 9.01 -2.53
C GLN A 322 10.44 7.80 -1.68
N ASP A 323 10.71 8.10 -0.41
CA ASP A 323 11.19 7.19 0.62
C ASP A 323 10.57 7.54 1.98
N GLY A 324 9.37 8.13 1.96
CA GLY A 324 8.51 8.26 3.14
C GLY A 324 7.70 6.99 3.43
N ASN A 325 6.88 7.01 4.48
CA ASN A 325 5.93 5.93 4.76
C ASN A 325 4.51 6.28 4.29
N VAL A 326 4.00 7.46 4.67
CA VAL A 326 2.66 7.94 4.30
C VAL A 326 2.74 9.24 3.50
N GLN A 327 2.20 9.23 2.29
CA GLN A 327 1.85 10.44 1.54
C GLN A 327 0.33 10.64 1.56
N TYR A 328 -0.12 11.81 2.02
CA TYR A 328 -1.53 12.10 2.26
C TYR A 328 -1.95 13.40 1.55
N GLY A 329 -2.73 13.30 0.49
CA GLY A 329 -3.22 14.43 -0.29
C GLY A 329 -4.68 14.78 -0.02
N GLN A 330 -4.93 15.86 0.73
CA GLN A 330 -6.28 16.36 1.00
C GLN A 330 -6.67 17.49 0.03
N ARG A 331 -7.80 17.31 -0.67
CA ARG A 331 -8.37 18.27 -1.62
C ARG A 331 -9.45 19.17 -1.01
N TYR A 332 -10.44 18.61 -0.32
CA TYR A 332 -11.55 19.39 0.28
C TYR A 332 -12.31 18.58 1.34
N GLY A 333 -13.13 19.21 2.18
CA GLY A 333 -13.89 18.49 3.21
C GLY A 333 -13.02 18.03 4.39
N SER A 334 -13.61 17.21 5.26
CA SER A 334 -12.94 16.66 6.44
C SER A 334 -12.56 15.19 6.25
N SER A 335 -11.39 14.81 6.75
CA SER A 335 -10.89 13.42 6.71
C SER A 335 -10.04 13.09 7.93
N SER A 336 -9.94 11.81 8.27
CA SER A 336 -9.21 11.33 9.44
C SER A 336 -8.18 10.24 9.11
N PHE A 337 -7.09 10.24 9.87
CA PHE A 337 -6.07 9.20 9.93
C PHE A 337 -5.80 8.88 11.40
N HIS A 338 -6.29 7.73 11.91
CA HIS A 338 -6.20 7.47 13.34
C HIS A 338 -6.05 6.02 13.77
N HIS A 339 -5.49 5.81 14.96
CA HIS A 339 -5.25 4.47 15.53
C HIS A 339 -4.39 3.57 14.63
N ASN A 340 -3.57 4.15 13.75
CA ASN A 340 -2.64 3.38 12.92
C ASN A 340 -1.31 3.15 13.64
N VAL A 341 -0.64 2.05 13.29
CA VAL A 341 0.77 1.80 13.63
C VAL A 341 1.58 1.96 12.36
N VAL A 342 2.49 2.93 12.35
CA VAL A 342 3.34 3.28 11.21
C VAL A 342 4.79 3.07 11.62
N VAL A 343 5.49 2.17 10.93
CA VAL A 343 6.86 1.78 11.29
C VAL A 343 7.78 1.83 10.09
N GLY A 344 8.99 2.34 10.28
CA GLY A 344 9.98 2.46 9.21
C GLY A 344 9.68 3.59 8.22
N ALA A 345 10.57 4.57 8.10
CA ALA A 345 10.58 5.55 7.03
C ALA A 345 12.02 5.97 6.66
N GLY A 346 12.34 6.09 5.37
CA GLY A 346 13.61 6.63 4.90
C GLY A 346 13.70 8.13 5.19
N ASP A 347 12.65 8.88 4.84
CA ASP A 347 12.56 10.31 5.12
C ASP A 347 11.53 10.64 6.22
N LEU A 348 10.25 10.69 5.85
CA LEU A 348 9.16 11.14 6.72
C LEU A 348 8.18 10.01 7.03
N PHE A 349 7.62 10.00 8.24
CA PHE A 349 6.45 9.18 8.51
C PHE A 349 5.23 9.67 7.73
N VAL A 350 4.99 10.99 7.73
CA VAL A 350 3.84 11.60 7.06
C VAL A 350 4.28 12.82 6.25
N GLU A 351 3.91 12.81 4.97
CA GLU A 351 3.94 13.96 4.10
C GLU A 351 2.51 14.35 3.71
N LEU A 352 2.06 15.53 4.17
CA LEU A 352 0.70 16.02 3.96
C LEU A 352 0.69 17.08 2.85
N PHE A 353 -0.12 16.86 1.82
CA PHE A 353 -0.34 17.75 0.69
C PHE A 353 -1.75 18.34 0.72
N PRO A 354 -1.96 19.52 1.31
CA PRO A 354 -3.20 20.26 1.12
C PRO A 354 -3.25 20.81 -0.30
N GLN A 355 -4.28 20.46 -1.06
CA GLN A 355 -4.47 20.90 -2.43
C GLN A 355 -5.82 21.59 -2.60
N ARG A 356 -5.86 22.69 -3.36
CA ARG A 356 -7.11 23.39 -3.67
C ARG A 356 -7.42 23.25 -5.14
N VAL A 357 -8.64 22.80 -5.44
CA VAL A 357 -9.24 22.89 -6.77
C VAL A 357 -10.46 23.82 -6.68
N ASP A 358 -10.59 24.74 -7.63
CA ASP A 358 -11.72 25.67 -7.62
C ASP A 358 -13.03 24.96 -7.95
N GLY A 359 -14.09 25.31 -7.23
CA GLY A 359 -15.41 24.68 -7.36
C GLY A 359 -15.70 23.59 -6.33
N ASP A 360 -14.69 23.06 -5.63
CA ASP A 360 -14.89 22.08 -4.56
C ASP A 360 -15.66 22.68 -3.38
N ALA A 361 -16.56 21.88 -2.79
CA ALA A 361 -17.31 22.25 -1.60
C ALA A 361 -16.38 22.32 -0.37
N ARG A 362 -16.50 23.41 0.39
CA ARG A 362 -15.67 23.65 1.58
C ARG A 362 -16.46 24.32 2.69
N ALA A 363 -16.15 23.96 3.91
CA ALA A 363 -16.65 24.59 5.11
C ALA A 363 -15.49 25.12 5.95
N ALA A 364 -15.71 26.24 6.65
CA ALA A 364 -14.73 26.77 7.61
C ALA A 364 -14.48 25.80 8.80
N THR A 365 -15.36 24.81 8.98
CA THR A 365 -15.25 23.75 9.98
C THR A 365 -14.53 22.51 9.46
N ASP A 366 -14.10 22.49 8.19
CA ASP A 366 -13.40 21.33 7.62
C ASP A 366 -12.09 21.06 8.36
N LYS A 367 -11.80 19.77 8.57
CA LYS A 367 -10.66 19.33 9.37
C LYS A 367 -9.99 18.10 8.78
N VAL A 368 -8.66 18.13 8.70
CA VAL A 368 -7.82 16.97 8.43
C VAL A 368 -7.15 16.57 9.73
N SER A 369 -7.52 15.41 10.29
CA SER A 369 -7.06 15.00 11.61
C SER A 369 -6.19 13.75 11.58
N PHE A 370 -4.99 13.86 12.14
CA PHE A 370 -4.12 12.74 12.45
C PHE A 370 -4.15 12.52 13.96
N THR A 371 -4.83 11.48 14.44
CA THR A 371 -4.98 11.27 15.88
C THR A 371 -4.69 9.87 16.36
N ASP A 372 -4.18 9.74 17.59
CA ASP A 372 -4.06 8.44 18.26
C ASP A 372 -3.18 7.44 17.49
N ASN A 373 -2.23 7.91 16.66
CA ASN A 373 -1.33 7.05 15.89
C ASN A 373 -0.01 6.79 16.61
N TYR A 374 0.61 5.65 16.30
CA TYR A 374 1.98 5.33 16.71
C TYR A 374 2.91 5.37 15.51
N PHE A 375 4.01 6.12 15.61
CA PHE A 375 5.05 6.25 14.60
C PHE A 375 6.40 5.83 15.18
N ALA A 376 7.13 4.93 14.52
CA ALA A 376 8.46 4.53 14.98
C ALA A 376 9.46 4.25 13.86
N ASP A 377 10.71 4.59 14.16
CA ASP A 377 11.92 4.30 13.37
C ASP A 377 11.97 5.02 12.03
N SER A 378 12.44 6.26 12.06
CA SER A 378 12.72 7.08 10.87
C SER A 378 14.21 7.38 10.74
N SER A 379 14.69 7.31 9.50
CA SER A 379 16.04 7.68 9.08
C SER A 379 16.27 9.20 8.98
N SER A 380 15.20 10.00 9.12
CA SER A 380 15.22 11.46 9.07
C SER A 380 14.22 12.04 10.08
N SER A 381 13.08 12.55 9.63
CA SER A 381 12.12 13.31 10.45
C SER A 381 10.75 12.63 10.55
N GLY A 382 9.79 13.31 11.19
CA GLY A 382 8.45 12.77 11.44
C GLY A 382 7.43 13.21 10.40
N VAL A 383 7.12 14.50 10.38
CA VAL A 383 5.99 15.05 9.61
C VAL A 383 6.41 16.30 8.86
N PHE A 384 6.02 16.37 7.59
CA PHE A 384 6.04 17.60 6.81
C PHE A 384 4.64 17.92 6.26
N THR A 385 4.18 19.15 6.46
CA THR A 385 2.97 19.66 5.82
C THR A 385 3.34 20.68 4.74
N HIS A 386 2.89 20.46 3.51
CA HIS A 386 3.20 21.36 2.40
C HIS A 386 2.49 22.71 2.52
N ALA A 387 3.06 23.73 1.86
CA ALA A 387 2.57 25.12 1.92
C ALA A 387 1.21 25.35 1.23
N GLY A 388 0.66 24.33 0.56
CA GLY A 388 -0.66 24.40 -0.06
C GLY A 388 -1.76 24.73 0.96
N THR A 389 -2.89 25.23 0.45
CA THR A 389 -4.07 25.50 1.26
C THR A 389 -5.29 24.90 0.60
N ASN A 390 -6.10 24.22 1.40
CA ASN A 390 -7.42 23.71 1.03
C ASN A 390 -8.52 24.31 1.92
N GLY A 391 -8.17 25.18 2.86
CA GLY A 391 -9.09 25.83 3.79
C GLY A 391 -9.47 24.98 5.02
N ALA A 392 -8.97 23.75 5.12
CA ALA A 392 -9.19 22.90 6.27
C ALA A 392 -8.23 23.24 7.42
N THR A 393 -8.68 22.98 8.64
CA THR A 393 -7.83 22.95 9.83
C THR A 393 -7.05 21.64 9.85
N ILE A 394 -5.72 21.71 10.00
CA ILE A 394 -4.86 20.53 10.11
C ILE A 394 -4.65 20.24 11.59
N GLU A 395 -5.05 19.05 12.06
CA GLU A 395 -4.85 18.61 13.42
C GLU A 395 -3.90 17.42 13.50
N PHE A 396 -2.96 17.50 14.44
CA PHE A 396 -2.20 16.36 14.93
C PHE A 396 -2.39 16.27 16.44
N ALA A 397 -3.11 15.25 16.92
CA ALA A 397 -3.39 15.11 18.34
C ALA A 397 -3.19 13.70 18.90
N ARG A 398 -2.63 13.58 20.11
CA ARG A 398 -2.45 12.30 20.82
C ARG A 398 -1.64 11.26 20.03
N ASN A 399 -0.78 11.71 19.12
CA ASN A 399 0.13 10.82 18.41
C ASN A 399 1.39 10.58 19.22
N THR A 400 2.03 9.46 18.96
CA THR A 400 3.29 9.09 19.57
C THR A 400 4.34 8.89 18.49
N PHE A 401 5.51 9.50 18.66
CA PHE A 401 6.62 9.38 17.72
C PHE A 401 7.88 8.91 18.44
N ALA A 402 8.56 7.88 17.91
CA ALA A 402 9.77 7.32 18.50
C ALA A 402 10.82 6.92 17.45
N GLY A 403 12.04 6.65 17.88
CA GLY A 403 13.04 5.97 17.05
C GLY A 403 13.66 6.82 15.94
N PHE A 404 13.91 8.11 16.17
CA PHE A 404 14.55 8.95 15.18
C PHE A 404 16.08 8.77 15.16
N ARG A 405 16.63 8.55 13.97
CA ARG A 405 18.06 8.59 13.69
C ARG A 405 18.33 9.47 12.46
N PHE A 406 19.61 9.66 12.14
CA PHE A 406 20.01 10.38 10.94
C PHE A 406 21.15 9.66 10.23
N ASP A 407 20.76 8.70 9.40
CA ASP A 407 21.58 7.96 8.42
C ASP A 407 21.25 8.42 6.98
N TYR A 408 20.29 9.32 6.79
CA TYR A 408 19.88 9.85 5.49
C TYR A 408 21.01 10.49 4.68
N ALA A 409 22.05 11.01 5.36
CA ALA A 409 23.24 11.57 4.72
C ALA A 409 24.08 10.52 3.95
N GLU A 410 23.88 9.22 4.19
CA GLU A 410 24.50 8.15 3.41
C GLU A 410 24.07 8.16 1.94
N VAL A 411 22.84 8.60 1.67
CA VAL A 411 22.28 8.71 0.32
C VAL A 411 22.30 10.15 -0.16
N TYR A 412 22.09 11.12 0.74
CA TYR A 412 22.03 12.53 0.41
C TYR A 412 23.11 13.31 1.19
N PRO A 413 24.36 13.40 0.72
CA PRO A 413 25.47 13.95 1.49
C PRO A 413 25.32 15.43 1.90
N THR A 414 24.42 16.16 1.25
CA THR A 414 24.09 17.56 1.59
C THR A 414 22.93 17.69 2.58
N ALA A 415 22.26 16.58 2.92
CA ALA A 415 21.21 16.58 3.93
C ALA A 415 21.80 16.90 5.29
N SER A 416 21.04 17.60 6.11
CA SER A 416 21.40 17.93 7.49
C SER A 416 20.43 17.25 8.45
N PRO A 417 20.86 16.95 9.69
CA PRO A 417 19.95 16.42 10.70
C PRO A 417 18.69 17.30 10.82
N PRO A 418 17.50 16.70 10.98
CA PRO A 418 16.26 17.45 11.13
C PRO A 418 16.34 18.45 12.26
N ALA A 419 15.87 19.67 11.99
CA ALA A 419 15.79 20.70 13.02
C ALA A 419 14.63 20.44 14.01
N GLY A 420 13.66 19.60 13.63
CA GLY A 420 12.55 19.17 14.47
C GLY A 420 11.78 18.01 13.81
N ILE A 421 10.97 17.33 14.60
CA ILE A 421 10.13 16.20 14.17
C ILE A 421 8.99 16.66 13.27
N PHE A 422 8.49 17.88 13.50
CA PHE A 422 7.40 18.47 12.75
C PHE A 422 7.89 19.71 12.01
N ALA A 423 7.58 19.79 10.71
CA ALA A 423 7.87 20.93 9.87
C ALA A 423 6.63 21.33 9.05
N ILE A 424 6.46 22.64 8.87
CA ILE A 424 5.33 23.25 8.17
C ILE A 424 5.88 24.12 7.05
N GLY A 425 5.42 23.88 5.84
CA GLY A 425 5.77 24.59 4.63
C GLY A 425 5.50 26.08 4.76
N ASN A 426 6.49 26.89 4.37
CA ASN A 426 6.41 28.34 4.48
C ASN A 426 5.23 28.90 3.65
N GLY A 427 4.43 29.77 4.25
CA GLY A 427 3.30 30.42 3.57
C GLY A 427 2.00 29.62 3.54
N THR A 428 1.92 28.47 4.22
CA THR A 428 0.62 27.81 4.39
C THR A 428 -0.37 28.73 5.12
N ALA A 429 -1.61 28.74 4.64
CA ALA A 429 -2.73 29.45 5.25
C ALA A 429 -3.62 28.54 6.10
N ASN A 430 -3.37 27.22 6.09
CA ASN A 430 -4.15 26.28 6.87
C ASN A 430 -3.75 26.39 8.36
N PRO A 431 -4.71 26.60 9.28
CA PRO A 431 -4.41 26.62 10.71
C PRO A 431 -4.00 25.22 11.17
N HIS A 432 -2.94 25.15 11.97
CA HIS A 432 -2.47 23.90 12.58
C HIS A 432 -2.81 23.84 14.07
N LEU A 433 -3.41 22.72 14.49
CA LEU A 433 -3.70 22.38 15.88
C LEU A 433 -2.85 21.18 16.29
N LEU A 434 -1.95 21.37 17.25
CA LEU A 434 -1.08 20.31 17.75
C LEU A 434 -1.32 20.12 19.26
N ALA A 435 -1.87 18.98 19.65
CA ALA A 435 -2.31 18.74 21.01
C ALA A 435 -1.90 17.37 21.55
N ASP A 436 -1.35 17.31 22.76
CA ASP A 436 -1.12 16.07 23.50
C ASP A 436 -0.25 15.03 22.75
N ASN A 437 0.61 15.45 21.83
CA ASN A 437 1.55 14.53 21.16
C ASN A 437 2.74 14.21 22.08
N VAL A 438 3.27 12.99 21.97
CA VAL A 438 4.47 12.56 22.72
C VAL A 438 5.57 12.21 21.73
N THR A 439 6.77 12.73 21.96
CA THR A 439 7.94 12.38 21.16
C THR A 439 9.09 11.84 21.98
N ASP A 440 9.73 10.81 21.44
CA ASP A 440 10.95 10.18 21.95
C ASP A 440 12.03 10.22 20.87
N GLY A 441 13.14 10.89 21.17
CA GLY A 441 14.24 11.05 20.22
C GLY A 441 15.07 12.30 20.45
N PRO A 442 16.15 12.48 19.67
CA PRO A 442 17.08 13.60 19.86
C PRO A 442 16.46 14.95 19.48
N TYR A 443 15.58 14.99 18.48
CA TYR A 443 15.06 16.24 17.91
C TYR A 443 13.96 16.87 18.77
N PRO A 444 13.82 18.22 18.74
CA PRO A 444 12.66 18.88 19.33
C PRO A 444 11.41 18.61 18.50
N PHE A 445 10.23 18.86 19.08
CA PHE A 445 8.96 18.73 18.33
C PHE A 445 8.91 19.71 17.15
N PHE A 446 9.30 20.97 17.40
CA PHE A 446 9.47 22.01 16.38
C PHE A 446 10.85 22.65 16.50
N ALA A 447 11.44 23.00 15.35
CA ALA A 447 12.65 23.81 15.28
C ALA A 447 12.39 25.29 15.62
N TYR A 448 11.25 25.79 15.17
CA TYR A 448 10.75 27.16 15.34
C TYR A 448 9.22 27.08 15.42
N SER A 449 8.55 28.06 16.04
CA SER A 449 7.09 28.14 16.02
C SER A 449 6.61 28.82 14.73
N PRO A 450 6.17 28.10 13.69
CA PRO A 450 5.65 28.73 12.48
C PRO A 450 4.40 29.57 12.78
N PRO A 451 4.18 30.68 12.05
CA PRO A 451 3.00 31.54 12.22
C PRO A 451 1.66 30.81 12.04
N ALA A 452 1.65 29.69 11.31
CA ALA A 452 0.45 28.91 11.01
C ALA A 452 -0.03 28.02 12.19
N ILE A 453 0.71 27.97 13.31
CA ILE A 453 0.27 27.25 14.51
C ILE A 453 -0.81 28.08 15.20
N ALA A 454 -2.05 27.62 15.09
CA ALA A 454 -3.18 28.21 15.79
C ALA A 454 -3.27 27.72 17.24
N THR A 455 -2.84 26.49 17.51
CA THR A 455 -2.83 25.92 18.87
C THR A 455 -1.69 24.94 19.06
N LEU A 456 -0.97 25.09 20.17
CA LEU A 456 0.10 24.19 20.62
C LEU A 456 -0.10 23.91 22.11
N THR A 457 -0.62 22.73 22.44
CA THR A 457 -1.01 22.38 23.82
C THR A 457 -0.47 21.02 24.21
N ASN A 458 0.19 20.92 25.37
CA ASN A 458 0.61 19.65 25.99
C ASN A 458 1.43 18.69 25.10
N ASN A 459 2.17 19.19 24.12
CA ASN A 459 3.11 18.35 23.36
C ASN A 459 4.36 18.13 24.22
N THR A 460 4.71 16.88 24.48
CA THR A 460 5.74 16.51 25.47
C THR A 460 6.83 15.65 24.86
N LYS A 461 8.05 15.81 25.39
CA LYS A 461 9.17 14.93 25.12
C LYS A 461 9.28 13.93 26.27
N ALA A 462 9.10 12.65 25.99
CA ALA A 462 9.15 11.58 26.99
C ALA A 462 9.55 10.27 26.32
N THR A 463 10.08 9.33 27.10
CA THR A 463 10.33 7.98 26.60
C THR A 463 9.03 7.34 26.15
N VAL A 464 9.05 6.78 24.95
CA VAL A 464 7.92 6.09 24.35
C VAL A 464 8.20 4.59 24.40
N PRO A 465 7.41 3.82 25.16
CA PRO A 465 7.44 2.37 25.07
C PRO A 465 7.14 1.92 23.63
N ARG A 466 7.87 0.93 23.12
CA ARG A 466 7.64 0.38 21.78
C ARG A 466 6.34 -0.41 21.74
N VAL A 467 5.69 -0.45 20.58
CA VAL A 467 4.65 -1.46 20.31
C VAL A 467 5.26 -2.85 20.43
N VAL A 468 4.48 -3.78 20.96
CA VAL A 468 4.85 -5.20 21.02
C VAL A 468 3.87 -5.94 20.13
N PHE A 469 4.33 -6.40 18.97
CA PHE A 469 3.57 -7.29 18.10
C PHE A 469 3.52 -8.71 18.70
N ARG A 470 2.52 -9.50 18.32
CA ARG A 470 2.42 -10.90 18.75
C ARG A 470 3.55 -11.73 18.17
N ASP A 471 3.77 -11.62 16.87
CA ASP A 471 4.84 -12.31 16.15
C ASP A 471 5.05 -11.66 14.77
N PHE A 472 5.93 -10.67 14.66
CA PHE A 472 6.10 -9.90 13.42
C PHE A 472 7.22 -10.45 12.54
N MET A 473 8.46 -9.99 12.74
CA MET A 473 9.60 -10.42 11.93
C MET A 473 10.55 -11.27 12.77
N ASN A 474 11.49 -10.62 13.46
CA ASN A 474 12.34 -11.27 14.44
C ASN A 474 12.76 -10.24 15.49
N ALA A 475 13.12 -10.72 16.68
CA ALA A 475 13.42 -9.85 17.82
C ALA A 475 14.46 -8.75 17.52
N ARG A 476 15.48 -9.02 16.67
CA ARG A 476 16.50 -8.02 16.33
C ARG A 476 16.01 -6.94 15.38
N ILE A 477 15.01 -7.23 14.54
CA ILE A 477 14.39 -6.23 13.67
C ILE A 477 13.29 -5.48 14.43
N ASP A 478 12.54 -6.13 15.33
CA ASP A 478 11.45 -5.49 16.06
C ASP A 478 11.95 -4.40 17.07
N GLU A 479 13.24 -4.47 17.44
CA GLU A 479 13.94 -3.42 18.19
C GLU A 479 14.13 -2.12 17.39
N ASP A 480 14.22 -2.21 16.05
CA ASP A 480 14.41 -1.10 15.13
C ASP A 480 14.02 -1.52 13.71
N TYR A 481 12.86 -1.04 13.26
CA TYR A 481 12.24 -1.44 12.00
C TYR A 481 12.99 -0.96 10.77
N ARG A 482 14.04 -0.13 10.89
CA ARG A 482 14.93 0.14 9.75
C ARG A 482 16.30 -0.49 9.78
N ARG A 483 16.43 -1.56 10.55
CA ARG A 483 17.46 -2.57 10.32
C ARG A 483 17.21 -3.41 9.07
N VAL A 484 15.98 -3.44 8.58
CA VAL A 484 15.62 -4.12 7.33
C VAL A 484 15.60 -3.12 6.18
N GLU A 485 16.36 -3.44 5.13
CA GLU A 485 16.42 -2.68 3.89
C GLU A 485 16.03 -3.58 2.71
N TRP A 486 15.81 -2.99 1.54
CA TRP A 486 15.81 -3.72 0.28
C TRP A 486 17.26 -3.88 -0.19
N TRP A 487 17.65 -5.08 -0.61
CA TRP A 487 19.00 -5.26 -1.14
C TRP A 487 19.17 -4.46 -2.44
N THR A 488 20.21 -3.62 -2.49
CA THR A 488 20.61 -2.89 -3.69
C THR A 488 22.13 -2.94 -3.83
N ASP A 489 22.62 -2.97 -5.06
CA ASP A 489 24.05 -2.93 -5.34
C ASP A 489 24.61 -1.50 -5.23
N ARG A 490 23.78 -0.49 -5.53
CA ARG A 490 24.17 0.93 -5.54
C ARG A 490 23.16 1.82 -4.86
N ALA A 491 23.67 2.86 -4.20
CA ALA A 491 22.86 3.98 -3.73
C ALA A 491 22.53 4.90 -4.92
N THR A 492 21.48 4.60 -5.68
CA THR A 492 21.22 5.21 -6.99
C THR A 492 20.89 6.70 -6.94
N LEU A 493 20.44 7.19 -5.78
CA LEU A 493 20.13 8.60 -5.54
C LEU A 493 21.32 9.41 -5.00
N ALA A 494 22.41 8.74 -4.60
CA ALA A 494 23.61 9.40 -4.11
C ALA A 494 24.51 9.90 -5.26
N PRO A 495 25.22 11.03 -5.09
CA PRO A 495 26.20 11.50 -6.06
C PRO A 495 27.25 10.42 -6.38
N GLY A 496 27.42 10.11 -7.67
CA GLY A 496 28.36 9.08 -8.12
C GLY A 496 27.88 7.64 -7.92
N GLN A 497 26.67 7.43 -7.39
CA GLN A 497 26.02 6.12 -7.21
C GLN A 497 26.95 5.05 -6.63
N PRO A 498 27.53 5.30 -5.44
CA PRO A 498 28.48 4.38 -4.83
C PRO A 498 27.86 3.00 -4.58
N ALA A 499 28.71 1.98 -4.61
CA ALA A 499 28.29 0.63 -4.24
C ALA A 499 27.89 0.59 -2.75
N VAL A 500 26.82 -0.13 -2.43
CA VAL A 500 26.38 -0.32 -1.04
C VAL A 500 27.18 -1.43 -0.39
N THR A 501 27.66 -1.16 0.82
CA THR A 501 28.33 -2.15 1.67
C THR A 501 27.41 -2.51 2.81
N TYR A 502 27.18 -3.81 2.98
CA TYR A 502 26.40 -4.37 4.08
C TYR A 502 27.34 -4.95 5.12
N GLU A 503 27.26 -4.45 6.34
CA GLU A 503 28.01 -4.98 7.48
C GLU A 503 27.44 -6.34 7.93
N ARG A 504 28.28 -7.17 8.54
CA ARG A 504 27.83 -8.40 9.23
C ARG A 504 26.67 -8.09 10.17
N GLY A 505 25.56 -8.81 10.00
CA GLY A 505 24.34 -8.66 10.78
C GLY A 505 23.29 -7.72 10.16
N ALA A 506 23.59 -7.10 9.02
CA ALA A 506 22.58 -6.34 8.26
C ALA A 506 21.45 -7.25 7.76
N PHE A 507 20.22 -6.75 7.74
CA PHE A 507 19.06 -7.47 7.22
C PHE A 507 18.57 -6.86 5.90
N VAL A 508 18.35 -7.70 4.90
CA VAL A 508 17.83 -7.24 3.61
C VAL A 508 16.69 -8.13 3.11
N MET A 509 15.70 -7.51 2.48
CA MET A 509 14.75 -8.19 1.61
C MET A 509 15.33 -8.30 0.21
N HIS A 510 15.25 -9.48 -0.38
CA HIS A 510 15.63 -9.73 -1.75
C HIS A 510 14.70 -10.79 -2.38
N LEU A 511 13.99 -10.42 -3.45
CA LEU A 511 13.01 -11.28 -4.14
C LEU A 511 11.93 -11.88 -3.20
N GLY A 512 11.55 -11.12 -2.16
CA GLY A 512 10.58 -11.55 -1.15
C GLY A 512 11.15 -12.49 -0.08
N VAL A 513 12.47 -12.68 -0.02
CA VAL A 513 13.15 -13.47 1.01
C VAL A 513 13.96 -12.54 1.91
N LEU A 514 13.88 -12.76 3.22
CA LEU A 514 14.67 -12.06 4.23
C LEU A 514 16.05 -12.72 4.37
N TYR A 515 17.11 -11.93 4.31
CA TYR A 515 18.49 -12.38 4.49
C TYR A 515 19.18 -11.64 5.62
N GLU A 516 20.16 -12.29 6.24
CA GLU A 516 21.13 -11.69 7.16
C GLU A 516 22.53 -11.81 6.58
N ALA A 517 23.30 -10.71 6.59
CA ALA A 517 24.71 -10.73 6.21
C ALA A 517 25.54 -11.49 7.25
N THR A 518 26.25 -12.54 6.86
CA THR A 518 27.14 -13.31 7.74
C THR A 518 28.57 -12.76 7.78
N ALA A 519 28.90 -11.83 6.88
CA ALA A 519 30.15 -11.09 6.83
C ALA A 519 29.93 -9.75 6.10
N ASP A 520 30.83 -8.80 6.32
CA ASP A 520 30.85 -7.54 5.58
C ASP A 520 31.01 -7.84 4.09
N ASN A 521 30.17 -7.23 3.25
CA ASN A 521 30.19 -7.49 1.82
C ASN A 521 29.69 -6.30 1.00
N THR A 522 30.13 -6.24 -0.26
CA THR A 522 29.77 -5.20 -1.25
C THR A 522 29.53 -5.88 -2.58
N ASN A 523 28.46 -5.53 -3.30
CA ASN A 523 28.09 -6.14 -4.60
C ASN A 523 27.95 -7.67 -4.58
N ARG A 524 27.59 -8.25 -3.43
CA ARG A 524 27.29 -9.68 -3.31
C ARG A 524 25.79 -9.85 -3.19
N LYS A 525 25.18 -10.45 -4.22
CA LYS A 525 23.73 -10.62 -4.28
C LYS A 525 23.27 -11.76 -3.35
N PRO A 526 22.18 -11.60 -2.57
CA PRO A 526 21.85 -12.55 -1.50
C PRO A 526 21.53 -13.97 -1.95
N ASP A 527 20.86 -14.14 -3.08
CA ASP A 527 20.49 -15.44 -3.66
C ASP A 527 21.67 -16.16 -4.35
N GLU A 528 22.75 -15.44 -4.66
CA GLU A 528 23.92 -15.95 -5.40
C GLU A 528 25.19 -16.07 -4.54
N SER A 529 25.19 -15.56 -3.31
CA SER A 529 26.38 -15.50 -2.43
C SER A 529 26.12 -16.06 -1.03
N PRO A 530 25.87 -17.38 -0.89
CA PRO A 530 25.56 -18.03 0.40
C PRO A 530 26.74 -18.06 1.38
N ASP A 531 27.95 -17.73 0.93
CA ASP A 531 29.14 -17.57 1.78
C ASP A 531 29.08 -16.32 2.66
N VAL A 532 28.32 -15.29 2.25
CA VAL A 532 28.18 -14.01 2.98
C VAL A 532 26.73 -13.64 3.31
N TRP A 533 25.75 -14.40 2.80
CA TRP A 533 24.33 -14.22 3.10
C TRP A 533 23.70 -15.49 3.63
N LYS A 534 22.87 -15.34 4.65
CA LYS A 534 22.04 -16.41 5.21
C LYS A 534 20.57 -16.06 5.01
N ALA A 535 19.86 -16.87 4.22
CA ALA A 535 18.40 -16.79 4.16
C ALA A 535 17.80 -17.10 5.55
N LEU A 536 16.85 -16.29 5.97
CA LEU A 536 16.08 -16.46 7.21
C LEU A 536 14.70 -17.03 6.89
N PRO A 537 14.01 -17.64 7.87
CA PRO A 537 12.60 -17.97 7.73
C PRO A 537 11.77 -16.74 7.32
N ALA A 538 10.70 -16.98 6.56
CA ALA A 538 9.74 -15.93 6.25
C ALA A 538 9.19 -15.32 7.56
N PRO A 539 9.03 -13.99 7.63
CA PRO A 539 8.36 -13.33 8.74
C PRO A 539 7.01 -13.96 9.07
N ALA A 540 6.65 -13.95 10.35
CA ALA A 540 5.34 -14.43 10.79
C ALA A 540 4.23 -13.44 10.40
N ASP A 541 4.51 -12.14 10.42
CA ASP A 541 3.57 -11.08 10.04
C ASP A 541 2.25 -11.07 10.85
N ASP A 542 2.26 -11.62 12.07
CA ASP A 542 1.23 -11.34 13.08
C ASP A 542 1.49 -9.98 13.74
N THR A 543 1.10 -8.95 12.99
CA THR A 543 1.17 -7.55 13.42
C THR A 543 0.01 -7.13 14.32
N ARG A 544 -0.78 -8.07 14.84
CA ARG A 544 -1.67 -7.75 15.96
C ARG A 544 -0.79 -7.36 17.15
N LEU A 545 -1.25 -6.38 17.92
CA LEU A 545 -0.55 -6.05 19.16
C LEU A 545 -0.78 -7.15 20.20
N ALA A 546 0.29 -7.47 20.92
CA ALA A 546 0.20 -8.31 22.11
C ALA A 546 -0.67 -7.60 23.15
N ALA A 547 -1.37 -8.36 24.00
CA ALA A 547 -2.21 -7.79 25.07
C ALA A 547 -1.39 -6.94 26.07
N THR A 548 -0.08 -7.18 26.16
CA THR A 548 0.88 -6.43 26.97
C THR A 548 1.48 -5.22 26.24
N SER A 549 1.11 -4.98 24.98
CA SER A 549 1.59 -3.82 24.23
C SER A 549 1.09 -2.53 24.89
N PRO A 550 1.96 -1.54 25.12
CA PRO A 550 1.59 -0.28 25.78
C PRO A 550 0.66 0.61 24.94
N HIS A 551 0.41 0.25 23.68
CA HIS A 551 -0.45 0.96 22.72
C HIS A 551 -1.53 0.03 22.14
N ALA A 552 -2.07 -0.89 22.94
CA ALA A 552 -2.98 -1.96 22.49
C ALA A 552 -4.29 -1.49 21.83
N ASP A 553 -4.60 -0.19 21.90
CA ASP A 553 -5.73 0.47 21.24
C ASP A 553 -5.45 0.88 19.79
N ARG A 554 -4.22 0.67 19.28
CA ARG A 554 -3.79 1.02 17.92
C ARG A 554 -3.52 -0.22 17.06
N GLY A 555 -3.42 -0.01 15.75
CA GLY A 555 -3.18 -1.07 14.78
C GLY A 555 -4.41 -1.94 14.59
N LEU A 556 -4.20 -3.18 14.15
CA LEU A 556 -5.29 -4.09 13.75
C LEU A 556 -6.28 -4.36 14.88
N ARG A 557 -7.57 -4.28 14.57
CA ARG A 557 -8.64 -4.74 15.47
C ARG A 557 -8.86 -6.22 15.28
N TRP A 558 -8.67 -6.98 16.35
CA TRP A 558 -8.99 -8.41 16.36
C TRP A 558 -9.57 -8.85 17.71
N PRO A 559 -10.74 -9.53 17.74
CA PRO A 559 -11.61 -9.84 16.60
C PRO A 559 -12.15 -8.56 15.94
N PRO A 560 -12.54 -8.61 14.65
CA PRO A 560 -13.07 -7.44 13.95
C PRO A 560 -14.30 -6.92 14.69
N PRO A 561 -14.55 -5.59 14.70
CA PRO A 561 -15.81 -5.05 15.21
C PRO A 561 -16.99 -5.71 14.50
N ARG A 562 -18.00 -6.13 15.26
CA ARG A 562 -19.21 -6.79 14.72
C ARG A 562 -20.17 -5.80 14.07
#